data_AF-V6KIY8-F1
#
_entry.id   AF-V6KIY8-F1
#
_cell.length_a   1.000
_cell.length_b   1.000
_cell.length_c   1.000
_cell.angle_alpha   90.00
_cell.angle_beta   90.00
_cell.angle_gamma   90.00
#
_symmetry.space_group_name_H-M   'P 1'
#
loop_
_entity.id
_entity.type
_entity.pdbx_description
1 polymer ?
#
loop_
_entity_poly.entity_id
_entity_poly.type
_entity_poly.pdbx_seq_one_letter_code
_entity_poly.pdbx_strand_id
1 'polypeptide(L)'
;MQTHVVDHPLVAHKLTTLRDERTDSPTFRRLADELVTLLAYEATRDVRTDEVEITTPVTSTSGVRLSYPRPLVVPILRAGLGMLEGMVRLGGG
;
A
#
# COMPACT_ATOMS: atom_id res chain seq x y z
N MET A 1 3.73 -15.32 -16.74
CA MET A 1 3.09 -14.40 -15.77
C MET A 1 3.53 -14.84 -14.38
N GLN A 2 4.25 -14.00 -13.65
CA GLN A 2 4.66 -14.30 -12.27
C GLN A 2 3.59 -13.75 -11.33
N THR A 3 3.07 -14.60 -10.44
CA THR A 3 2.07 -14.22 -9.45
C THR A 3 2.73 -14.19 -8.08
N HIS A 4 2.57 -13.08 -7.36
CA HIS A 4 2.99 -12.99 -5.97
C HIS A 4 1.77 -13.11 -5.05
N VAL A 5 1.77 -14.13 -4.19
CA VAL A 5 0.78 -14.30 -3.13
C VAL A 5 1.33 -13.66 -1.85
N VAL A 6 0.59 -12.70 -1.29
CA VAL A 6 0.92 -12.09 0.00
C VAL A 6 0.45 -13.01 1.12
N ASP A 7 1.35 -13.83 1.65
CA ASP A 7 1.08 -14.80 2.71
C ASP A 7 1.45 -14.24 4.09
N HIS A 8 0.62 -13.30 4.57
CA HIS A 8 0.79 -12.69 5.89
C HIS A 8 -0.46 -12.94 6.76
N PRO A 9 -0.32 -13.35 8.04
CA PRO A 9 -1.47 -13.68 8.91
C PRO A 9 -2.52 -12.56 9.02
N LEU A 10 -2.08 -11.29 9.08
CA LEU A 10 -3.02 -10.15 9.12
C LEU A 10 -3.79 -9.96 7.80
N VAL A 11 -3.18 -10.27 6.65
CA VAL A 11 -3.86 -10.23 5.35
C VAL A 11 -4.89 -11.35 5.28
N ALA A 12 -4.51 -12.56 5.67
CA ALA A 12 -5.41 -13.72 5.71
C ALA A 12 -6.61 -13.50 6.66
N HIS A 13 -6.36 -12.94 7.85
CA HIS A 13 -7.42 -12.59 8.81
C HIS A 13 -8.41 -11.57 8.23
N LYS A 14 -7.91 -10.46 7.66
CA LYS A 14 -8.76 -9.43 7.03
C LYS A 14 -9.54 -9.98 5.84
N LEU A 15 -8.91 -10.80 5.01
CA LEU A 15 -9.54 -11.44 3.87
C LEU A 15 -10.68 -12.38 4.30
N THR A 16 -10.52 -13.07 5.43
CA THR A 16 -11.56 -13.93 6.00
C THR A 16 -12.80 -13.11 6.36
N THR A 17 -12.64 -12.02 7.12
CA THR A 17 -13.77 -11.15 7.47
C THR A 17 -14.38 -10.47 6.25
N LEU A 18 -13.56 -10.03 5.28
CA LEU A 18 -14.05 -9.42 4.05
C LEU A 18 -14.92 -10.37 3.20
N ARG A 19 -14.68 -11.68 3.30
CA ARG A 19 -15.44 -12.73 2.59
C ARG A 19 -16.68 -13.23 3.34
N ASP A 20 -16.79 -12.95 4.63
CA ASP A 20 -17.96 -13.35 5.43
C ASP A 20 -19.21 -12.58 4.96
N GLU A 21 -20.27 -13.30 4.59
CA GLU A 21 -21.55 -12.71 4.14
C GLU A 21 -22.22 -11.85 5.22
N ARG A 22 -21.85 -12.06 6.48
CA ARG A 22 -22.39 -11.33 7.64
C ARG A 22 -21.70 -9.98 7.86
N THR A 23 -20.63 -9.68 7.12
CA THR A 23 -19.88 -8.43 7.25
C THR A 23 -20.69 -7.26 6.69
N ASP A 24 -20.97 -6.28 7.55
CA ASP A 24 -21.70 -5.07 7.17
C ASP A 24 -20.90 -4.18 6.21
N SER A 25 -21.60 -3.36 5.43
CA SER A 25 -20.95 -2.54 4.38
C SER A 25 -19.91 -1.54 4.90
N PRO A 26 -20.12 -0.84 6.04
CA PRO A 26 -19.06 -0.04 6.66
C PRO A 26 -17.79 -0.84 6.98
N THR A 27 -17.93 -2.00 7.62
CA THR A 27 -16.80 -2.87 7.96
C THR A 27 -16.09 -3.38 6.71
N PHE A 28 -16.83 -3.81 5.69
CA PHE A 28 -16.26 -4.23 4.41
C PHE A 28 -15.38 -3.15 3.78
N ARG A 29 -15.89 -1.91 3.69
CA ARG A 29 -15.15 -0.79 3.07
C ARG A 29 -13.86 -0.48 3.82
N ARG A 30 -13.92 -0.45 5.16
CA ARG A 30 -12.73 -0.22 6.00
C ARG A 30 -11.69 -1.34 5.82
N LEU A 31 -12.13 -2.60 5.82
CA LEU A 31 -11.21 -3.73 5.64
C LEU A 31 -10.60 -3.77 4.24
N ALA A 32 -11.37 -3.40 3.20
CA ALA A 32 -10.84 -3.29 1.84
C ALA A 32 -9.74 -2.23 1.76
N ASP A 33 -9.94 -1.05 2.36
CA ASP A 33 -8.94 0.03 2.44
C ASP A 33 -7.64 -0.44 3.17
N GLU A 34 -7.80 -1.08 4.32
CA GLU A 34 -6.68 -1.62 5.11
C GLU A 34 -5.93 -2.71 4.33
N LEU A 35 -6.63 -3.64 3.69
CA LEU A 35 -6.03 -4.72 2.91
C LEU A 35 -5.21 -4.15 1.75
N VAL A 36 -5.75 -3.14 1.06
CA VAL A 36 -5.08 -2.51 -0.08
C VAL A 36 -3.83 -1.75 0.34
N THR A 37 -3.83 -1.13 1.52
CA THR A 37 -2.62 -0.52 2.09
C THR A 37 -1.52 -1.57 2.27
N LEU A 38 -1.87 -2.76 2.77
CA LEU A 38 -0.89 -3.86 2.94
C LEU A 38 -0.39 -4.38 1.59
N LEU A 39 -1.27 -4.51 0.60
CA LEU A 39 -0.89 -4.91 -0.75
C LEU A 39 0.01 -3.88 -1.42
N ALA A 40 -0.27 -2.59 -1.24
CA ALA A 40 0.56 -1.50 -1.75
C ALA A 40 1.97 -1.56 -1.16
N TYR A 41 2.08 -1.76 0.16
CA TYR A 41 3.37 -1.91 0.83
C TYR A 41 4.21 -3.03 0.21
N GLU A 42 3.63 -4.23 0.07
CA GLU A 42 4.33 -5.36 -0.54
C GLU A 42 4.63 -5.14 -2.03
N ALA A 43 3.70 -4.54 -2.79
CA ALA A 43 3.91 -4.23 -4.20
C ALA A 43 5.02 -3.19 -4.43
N THR A 44 5.29 -2.34 -3.44
CA THR A 44 6.33 -1.30 -3.52
C THR A 44 7.71 -1.74 -3.02
N ARG A 45 7.88 -3.01 -2.62
CA ARG A 45 9.12 -3.56 -2.04
C ARG A 45 10.38 -3.27 -2.87
N ASP A 46 10.24 -3.30 -4.20
CA ASP A 46 11.35 -3.14 -5.14
C ASP A 46 11.29 -1.81 -5.93
N VAL A 47 10.56 -0.81 -5.43
CA VAL A 47 10.52 0.52 -6.05
C VAL A 47 11.90 1.16 -5.98
N ARG A 48 12.33 1.75 -7.08
CA ARG A 48 13.65 2.39 -7.21
C ARG A 48 13.80 3.57 -6.26
N THR A 49 15.00 3.69 -5.69
CA THR A 49 15.39 4.79 -4.81
C THR A 49 16.69 5.43 -5.25
N ASP A 50 16.82 6.73 -5.03
CA ASP A 50 18.06 7.47 -5.19
C ASP A 50 18.65 7.81 -3.81
N GLU A 51 19.98 7.77 -3.69
CA GLU A 51 20.70 8.26 -2.52
C GLU A 51 20.67 9.78 -2.46
N VAL A 52 20.50 10.34 -1.26
CA VAL A 52 20.47 11.78 -1.02
C VAL A 52 21.18 12.14 0.28
N GLU A 53 21.98 13.20 0.24
CA GLU A 53 22.58 13.77 1.45
C GLU A 53 21.54 14.57 2.24
N ILE A 54 21.46 14.32 3.55
CA ILE A 54 20.58 15.03 4.48
C ILE A 54 21.35 15.50 5.72
N THR A 55 20.88 16.59 6.33
CA THR A 55 21.37 17.04 7.64
C THR A 55 20.35 16.68 8.71
N THR A 56 20.73 15.82 9.64
CA THR A 56 19.94 15.53 10.84
C THR A 56 20.26 16.56 11.93
N PRO A 57 19.47 16.66 13.02
CA PRO A 57 19.81 17.54 14.16
C PRO A 57 21.18 17.24 14.82
N VAL A 58 21.80 16.10 14.52
CA VAL A 58 23.07 15.67 15.12
C VAL A 58 24.24 15.73 14.12
N THR A 59 24.03 15.28 12.88
CA THR A 59 25.09 15.21 11.84
C THR A 59 24.52 15.09 10.42
N SER A 60 25.38 15.30 9.42
CA SER A 60 25.08 14.98 8.01
C SER A 60 25.24 13.48 7.76
N THR A 61 24.38 12.92 6.91
CA THR A 61 24.36 11.50 6.54
C THR A 61 23.66 11.29 5.19
N SER A 62 23.92 10.14 4.56
CA SER A 62 23.20 9.68 3.38
C SER A 62 21.87 9.01 3.77
N GLY A 63 20.81 9.33 3.03
CA GLY A 63 19.48 8.73 3.13
C GLY A 63 18.96 8.32 1.75
N VAL A 64 17.72 7.86 1.68
CA VAL A 64 17.09 7.43 0.42
C VAL A 64 15.79 8.17 0.16
N ARG A 65 15.53 8.45 -1.11
CA ARG A 65 14.22 8.91 -1.60
C ARG A 65 13.74 8.02 -2.72
N LEU A 66 12.42 7.98 -2.96
CA LEU A 66 11.87 7.32 -4.15
C LEU A 66 12.37 8.04 -5.42
N SER A 67 12.86 7.25 -6.38
CA SER A 67 13.30 7.76 -7.68
C SER A 67 12.12 8.28 -8.48
N TYR A 68 12.40 9.19 -9.43
CA TYR A 68 11.41 9.66 -10.42
C TYR A 68 11.47 8.80 -11.70
N PRO A 69 10.34 8.53 -12.38
CA PRO A 69 8.97 8.86 -12.00
C PRO A 69 8.44 7.96 -10.87
N ARG A 70 7.61 8.55 -10.01
CA ARG A 70 6.91 7.80 -8.95
C ARG A 70 5.87 6.85 -9.56
N PRO A 71 5.54 5.72 -8.90
CA PRO A 71 4.46 4.84 -9.33
C PRO A 71 3.13 5.58 -9.50
N LEU A 72 2.42 5.29 -10.60
CA LEU A 72 1.08 5.83 -10.87
C LEU A 72 0.02 4.80 -10.46
N VAL A 73 -0.93 5.22 -9.63
CA VAL A 73 -2.08 4.40 -9.22
C VAL A 73 -3.27 4.72 -10.12
N VAL A 74 -3.83 3.70 -10.79
CA VAL A 74 -5.01 3.84 -11.66
C VAL A 74 -6.12 2.91 -11.16
N PRO A 75 -7.19 3.44 -10.54
CA PRO A 75 -8.30 2.62 -10.08
C PRO A 75 -9.20 2.19 -11.25
N ILE A 76 -9.64 0.93 -11.24
CA ILE A 76 -10.68 0.44 -12.16
C ILE A 76 -12.05 0.67 -11.52
N LEU A 77 -12.90 1.43 -12.20
CA LEU A 77 -14.20 1.83 -11.67
C LEU A 77 -15.24 0.70 -11.73
N ARG A 78 -16.21 0.66 -10.81
CA ARG A 78 -16.44 1.58 -9.67
C ARG A 78 -15.78 1.13 -8.36
N ALA A 79 -15.60 -0.18 -8.18
CA ALA A 79 -15.13 -0.76 -6.93
C ALA A 79 -13.73 -0.24 -6.53
N GLY A 80 -12.87 0.06 -7.50
CA GLY A 80 -11.53 0.61 -7.24
C GLY A 80 -11.52 1.98 -6.55
N LEU A 81 -12.62 2.74 -6.56
CA LEU A 81 -12.68 4.03 -5.84
C LEU A 81 -12.57 3.85 -4.33
N GLY A 82 -13.22 2.83 -3.78
CA GLY A 82 -13.18 2.56 -2.34
C GLY A 82 -11.83 2.03 -1.84
N MET A 83 -10.90 1.73 -2.76
CA MET A 83 -9.58 1.17 -2.51
C MET A 83 -8.46 2.19 -2.76
N LEU A 84 -8.77 3.30 -3.44
CA LEU A 84 -7.79 4.28 -3.88
C LEU A 84 -7.06 4.94 -2.70
N GLU A 85 -7.79 5.20 -1.62
CA GLU A 85 -7.26 5.88 -0.45
C GLU A 85 -6.14 5.07 0.22
N GLY A 86 -6.32 3.76 0.40
CA GLY A 86 -5.31 2.84 0.93
C GLY A 86 -4.07 2.71 0.04
N MET A 87 -4.23 2.76 -1.28
CA MET A 87 -3.07 2.76 -2.21
C MET A 87 -2.23 4.03 -2.09
N VAL A 88 -2.88 5.19 -2.05
CA VAL A 88 -2.20 6.49 -2.11
C VAL A 88 -1.59 6.88 -0.76
N ARG A 89 -2.09 6.31 0.35
CA ARG A 89 -1.59 6.60 1.71
C ARG A 89 -0.08 6.39 1.88
N LEU A 90 0.53 5.46 1.13
CA LEU A 90 1.96 5.18 1.17
C LEU A 90 2.81 6.05 0.23
N GLY A 91 2.19 6.71 -0.76
CA GLY A 91 2.88 7.41 -1.83
C GLY A 91 3.49 8.76 -1.44
N GLY A 92 3.28 9.21 -0.20
CA GLY A 92 3.71 10.51 0.30
C GLY A 92 3.08 11.65 -0.48
N GLY A 93 1.90 12.08 -0.04
CA GLY A 93 1.38 13.42 -0.31
C GLY A 93 2.15 14.44 0.52
#